data_AF-A0A544W514-F1
#
_entry.id   AF-A0A544W514-F1
#
_cell.length_a   1.000
_cell.length_b   1.000
_cell.length_c   1.000
_cell.angle_alpha   90.00
_cell.angle_beta   90.00
_cell.angle_gamma   90.00
#
_symmetry.space_group_name_H-M   'P 1'
#
loop_
_entity.id
_entity.type
_entity.pdbx_description
1 polymer ?
#
loop_
_entity_poly.entity_id
_entity_poly.type
_entity_poly.pdbx_seq_one_letter_code
_entity_poly.pdbx_strand_id
1 'polypeptide(L)'
;FGSDVLPVSAFAVSTPAPTATDTSKADTGKTSEPKTVTPTAAKQDVDGPAPKIASLAVVSAAAKSASDAQVTLVTVTPEAPARQAPPNPLAVVSGVVSSVVNWMLTPFMGAGSPTPAEPPLAWSLLAFARREFDHFVNAVTGRATQTPAVAVDATSVSLAAATAAFAQAAAVNVPGFPLPGAQLSPSTQFVQWVTGNYQTGNPLIADTLKRFGINGTDVGVMWDNGMVDDPTTPYNEHQILMAFGDTFSGANMTGNWRFNVLLRSADTDLSDGMTIPNGEWFNGNMFGGTPLSSPTTARQIIHPSGLPAGVTLIPTAGISIPTPGTQFGVTQYVNFMSVSKWGAAGTWSTNYSAIAYSTDNGENWTVAPTSVRYNSPVGGNDKFQQGAFVRPGDGYVYNYGTPNGRQGAAYVSRVAEKDILDTSKYEYYSKGKAGGWFGIGATPAGWYKNQPAKATAAFGQDTGACGVGKPGNQVSEMSVQYNKQLNKYVVLHGDQFNNIVMRTSDTPQGTWSSAKVLMAQQPGGIYAPMMHPWSSSTMGTGTDLYWNLSLWSEYNVMLMKTDLTKV
;
A
#
# COMPACT_ATOMS: atom_id res chain seq x y z
N PHE A 1 47.90 -20.79 38.78
CA PHE A 1 48.24 -20.70 40.22
C PHE A 1 47.60 -19.43 40.74
N GLY A 2 46.69 -19.51 41.72
CA GLY A 2 45.81 -18.40 42.13
C GLY A 2 44.74 -18.07 41.07
N SER A 3 43.44 -17.85 41.32
CA SER A 3 42.68 -17.57 42.56
C SER A 3 43.20 -16.32 43.32
N ASP A 4 42.35 -15.37 43.73
CA ASP A 4 41.11 -15.57 44.49
C ASP A 4 39.91 -14.70 44.06
N VAL A 5 38.76 -14.94 44.71
CA VAL A 5 37.46 -14.30 44.50
C VAL A 5 36.93 -13.78 45.84
N LEU A 6 36.50 -12.52 45.90
CA LEU A 6 35.84 -11.89 47.05
C LEU A 6 34.73 -10.91 46.58
N PRO A 7 33.68 -10.68 47.39
CA PRO A 7 32.41 -11.33 47.05
C PRO A 7 31.22 -10.39 46.78
N VAL A 8 30.13 -11.00 46.30
CA VAL A 8 28.79 -10.41 46.25
C VAL A 8 28.22 -10.23 47.66
N SER A 9 27.55 -9.12 47.92
CA SER A 9 26.65 -8.92 49.06
C SER A 9 25.30 -8.43 48.56
N ALA A 10 24.23 -9.12 48.94
CA ALA A 10 22.85 -8.76 48.59
C ALA A 10 22.22 -7.90 49.70
N PHE A 11 21.38 -6.93 49.31
CA PHE A 11 20.43 -6.27 50.20
C PHE A 11 19.05 -6.17 49.54
N ALA A 12 18.01 -6.14 50.37
CA ALA A 12 16.65 -6.48 49.98
C ALA A 12 15.79 -5.29 49.50
N VAL A 13 14.62 -5.62 48.96
CA VAL A 13 13.60 -4.68 48.47
C VAL A 13 12.85 -4.01 49.64
N SER A 14 12.68 -2.69 49.58
CA SER A 14 11.58 -1.99 50.25
C SER A 14 11.23 -0.67 49.56
N THR A 15 9.95 -0.45 49.25
CA THR A 15 9.41 0.80 48.72
C THR A 15 9.19 1.85 49.81
N PRO A 16 9.37 3.15 49.51
CA PRO A 16 8.84 4.24 50.33
C PRO A 16 7.65 4.94 49.65
N ALA A 17 6.52 5.02 50.36
CA ALA A 17 5.44 5.97 50.10
C ALA A 17 5.66 7.26 50.96
N PRO A 18 5.01 8.39 50.66
CA PRO A 18 5.44 9.69 51.18
C PRO A 18 4.95 10.01 52.59
N THR A 19 5.61 10.98 53.23
CA THR A 19 5.19 11.61 54.50
C THR A 19 5.28 13.13 54.36
N ALA A 20 4.33 13.85 54.96
CA ALA A 20 4.26 15.32 54.92
C ALA A 20 4.03 15.91 56.31
N THR A 21 4.59 17.10 56.53
CA THR A 21 4.26 18.06 57.60
C THR A 21 4.73 19.44 57.14
N ASP A 22 4.09 20.60 57.37
CA ASP A 22 2.72 21.07 57.68
C ASP A 22 2.84 22.40 58.46
N THR A 23 1.77 23.20 58.49
CA THR A 23 1.59 24.53 59.12
C THR A 23 2.29 25.68 58.39
N SER A 24 1.73 26.90 58.29
CA SER A 24 0.34 27.41 58.46
C SER A 24 0.27 28.82 57.78
N LYS A 25 -0.78 29.66 57.79
CA LYS A 25 -2.02 29.72 58.59
C LYS A 25 -3.06 30.66 57.91
N ALA A 26 -4.36 30.29 57.91
CA ALA A 26 -5.58 31.14 57.92
C ALA A 26 -5.79 32.25 56.83
N ASP A 27 -6.99 32.61 56.36
CA ASP A 27 -8.39 32.09 56.36
C ASP A 27 -9.20 33.00 55.37
N THR A 28 -10.46 32.83 54.93
CA THR A 28 -11.62 31.91 55.12
C THR A 28 -12.27 31.68 53.72
N GLY A 29 -13.18 30.75 53.43
CA GLY A 29 -13.83 29.70 54.23
C GLY A 29 -15.29 29.42 53.78
N LYS A 30 -15.80 28.20 54.04
CA LYS A 30 -17.20 27.72 53.95
C LYS A 30 -17.96 27.70 52.59
N THR A 31 -17.72 26.63 51.83
CA THR A 31 -18.71 25.59 51.42
C THR A 31 -20.24 25.89 51.35
N SER A 32 -20.88 25.51 50.23
CA SER A 32 -22.09 24.66 50.21
C SER A 32 -22.35 24.02 48.82
N GLU A 33 -23.09 22.91 48.80
CA GLU A 33 -23.44 22.11 47.59
C GLU A 33 -24.67 22.65 46.81
N PRO A 34 -24.88 22.22 45.54
CA PRO A 34 -25.84 22.87 44.63
C PRO A 34 -27.29 22.39 44.78
N LYS A 35 -28.24 23.32 44.57
CA LYS A 35 -29.65 23.01 44.24
C LYS A 35 -30.23 23.98 43.21
N THR A 36 -31.15 23.44 42.41
CA THR A 36 -31.95 24.08 41.36
C THR A 36 -32.84 25.22 41.88
N VAL A 37 -33.05 26.29 41.09
CA VAL A 37 -34.38 26.84 40.68
C VAL A 37 -34.26 28.17 39.90
N THR A 38 -35.12 28.27 38.89
CA THR A 38 -35.62 29.40 38.08
C THR A 38 -35.55 30.84 38.65
N PRO A 39 -35.24 31.84 37.81
CA PRO A 39 -35.72 33.23 37.95
C PRO A 39 -36.89 33.55 36.98
N THR A 40 -37.90 34.30 37.45
CA THR A 40 -39.10 34.67 36.67
C THR A 40 -39.20 36.18 36.40
N ALA A 41 -39.26 36.52 35.11
CA ALA A 41 -39.70 37.75 34.43
C ALA A 41 -40.09 39.04 35.19
N ALA A 42 -39.53 40.17 34.73
CA ALA A 42 -40.25 41.44 34.46
C ALA A 42 -39.38 42.42 33.61
N LYS A 43 -39.89 43.45 32.89
CA LYS A 43 -41.07 43.55 31.99
C LYS A 43 -41.02 44.92 31.23
N GLN A 44 -41.01 44.91 29.89
CA GLN A 44 -41.42 45.98 28.92
C GLN A 44 -40.98 45.48 27.51
N ASP A 45 -41.82 45.29 26.48
CA ASP A 45 -42.71 46.22 25.73
C ASP A 45 -41.87 47.25 24.91
N VAL A 46 -41.92 47.38 23.58
CA VAL A 46 -42.72 46.83 22.44
C VAL A 46 -41.78 46.63 21.22
N ASP A 47 -42.06 45.95 20.09
CA ASP A 47 -43.21 46.07 19.16
C ASP A 47 -43.18 44.98 18.04
N GLY A 48 -44.27 44.76 17.29
CA GLY A 48 -44.30 44.04 15.99
C GLY A 48 -44.28 42.48 15.96
N PRO A 49 -45.21 41.79 15.25
CA PRO A 49 -45.33 40.32 15.28
C PRO A 49 -44.73 39.54 14.09
N ALA A 50 -44.52 38.23 14.31
CA ALA A 50 -44.10 37.23 13.31
C ALA A 50 -45.31 36.59 12.55
N PRO A 51 -45.06 35.52 11.77
CA PRO A 51 -45.72 34.27 12.15
C PRO A 51 -44.76 33.07 12.28
N LYS A 52 -45.18 32.06 13.04
CA LYS A 52 -44.50 30.76 13.22
C LYS A 52 -45.20 29.63 12.48
N ILE A 53 -44.46 28.53 12.29
CA ILE A 53 -44.94 27.23 11.81
C ILE A 53 -46.09 26.70 12.69
N ALA A 54 -47.10 26.09 12.06
CA ALA A 54 -48.03 25.17 12.72
C ALA A 54 -48.43 24.02 11.77
N SER A 55 -48.50 22.81 12.30
CA SER A 55 -48.97 21.59 11.61
C SER A 55 -50.46 21.33 11.83
N LEU A 56 -51.17 20.73 10.87
CA LEU A 56 -52.51 20.17 11.09
C LEU A 56 -52.83 19.02 10.10
N ALA A 57 -53.90 18.27 10.38
CA ALA A 57 -54.16 16.93 9.83
C ALA A 57 -55.41 16.82 8.94
N VAL A 58 -55.67 15.62 8.43
CA VAL A 58 -56.67 15.25 7.41
C VAL A 58 -58.13 15.30 7.93
N VAL A 59 -59.03 15.91 7.13
CA VAL A 59 -60.46 15.54 7.01
C VAL A 59 -60.89 15.72 5.53
N SER A 60 -61.89 14.97 5.06
CA SER A 60 -62.26 14.84 3.64
C SER A 60 -63.78 14.94 3.36
N ALA A 61 -64.18 15.55 2.23
CA ALA A 61 -65.46 15.36 1.51
C ALA A 61 -65.54 16.25 0.25
N ALA A 62 -66.41 16.05 -0.76
CA ALA A 62 -66.97 14.83 -1.40
C ALA A 62 -67.81 15.24 -2.63
N ALA A 63 -67.75 14.52 -3.76
CA ALA A 63 -68.69 14.66 -4.89
C ALA A 63 -68.85 13.36 -5.71
N LYS A 64 -70.03 13.18 -6.32
CA LYS A 64 -70.50 12.04 -7.14
C LYS A 64 -70.91 12.54 -8.53
N SER A 65 -71.18 11.78 -9.61
CA SER A 65 -70.81 10.44 -10.13
C SER A 65 -71.51 10.27 -11.50
N ALA A 66 -71.05 9.33 -12.34
CA ALA A 66 -71.65 8.93 -13.65
C ALA A 66 -71.55 9.98 -14.79
N SER A 67 -71.64 9.63 -16.09
CA SER A 67 -71.86 8.34 -16.78
C SER A 67 -71.02 8.21 -18.07
N ASP A 68 -71.10 7.06 -18.74
CA ASP A 68 -70.25 6.64 -19.88
C ASP A 68 -70.32 7.51 -21.16
N ALA A 69 -69.16 7.63 -21.81
CA ALA A 69 -69.03 7.84 -23.25
C ALA A 69 -67.70 7.20 -23.74
N GLN A 70 -67.71 6.50 -24.87
CA GLN A 70 -66.48 5.91 -25.43
C GLN A 70 -65.56 7.00 -26.01
N VAL A 71 -64.28 6.97 -25.64
CA VAL A 71 -63.22 7.74 -26.31
C VAL A 71 -62.09 6.79 -26.70
N THR A 72 -61.78 6.74 -27.99
CA THR A 72 -60.73 5.89 -28.55
C THR A 72 -59.36 6.35 -28.06
N LEU A 73 -58.77 5.61 -27.12
CA LEU A 73 -57.38 5.81 -26.71
C LEU A 73 -56.45 5.40 -27.86
N VAL A 74 -56.00 6.40 -28.62
CA VAL A 74 -54.85 6.26 -29.52
C VAL A 74 -53.61 6.06 -28.66
N THR A 75 -53.28 4.79 -28.40
CA THR A 75 -52.06 4.42 -27.68
C THR A 75 -50.85 4.70 -28.56
N VAL A 76 -50.27 5.89 -28.40
CA VAL A 76 -48.96 6.22 -28.95
C VAL A 76 -47.91 5.46 -28.13
N THR A 77 -47.73 4.19 -28.45
CA THR A 77 -46.61 3.38 -27.95
C THR A 77 -45.31 4.04 -28.43
N PRO A 78 -44.41 4.48 -27.54
CA PRO A 78 -43.07 4.88 -27.97
C PRO A 78 -42.36 3.65 -28.53
N GLU A 79 -41.95 3.72 -29.79
CA GLU A 79 -41.31 2.60 -30.48
C GLU A 79 -39.97 2.26 -29.81
N ALA A 80 -39.89 1.07 -29.22
CA ALA A 80 -38.66 0.61 -28.57
C ALA A 80 -37.59 0.35 -29.66
N PRO A 81 -36.36 0.88 -29.52
CA PRO A 81 -35.32 0.69 -30.52
C PRO A 81 -35.00 -0.81 -30.68
N ALA A 82 -34.86 -1.24 -31.94
CA ALA A 82 -34.70 -2.64 -32.29
C ALA A 82 -33.52 -3.30 -31.54
N ARG A 83 -33.78 -4.44 -30.89
CA ARG A 83 -32.77 -5.22 -30.16
C ARG A 83 -31.67 -5.67 -31.12
N GLN A 84 -30.51 -5.03 -31.03
CA GLN A 84 -29.32 -5.46 -31.77
C GLN A 84 -28.93 -6.90 -31.39
N ALA A 85 -28.50 -7.68 -32.38
CA ALA A 85 -27.96 -9.02 -32.15
C ALA A 85 -26.59 -8.93 -31.45
N PRO A 86 -26.23 -9.91 -30.60
CA PRO A 86 -24.91 -9.95 -29.98
C PRO A 86 -23.81 -10.08 -31.06
N PRO A 87 -22.63 -9.48 -30.85
CA PRO A 87 -21.54 -9.55 -31.82
C PRO A 87 -21.05 -10.98 -32.02
N ASN A 88 -20.79 -11.36 -33.28
CA ASN A 88 -20.26 -12.69 -33.61
C ASN A 88 -18.84 -12.86 -33.03
N PRO A 89 -18.58 -13.83 -32.14
CA PRO A 89 -17.28 -13.99 -31.49
C PRO A 89 -16.13 -14.26 -32.50
N LEU A 90 -16.42 -14.85 -33.66
CA LEU A 90 -15.43 -15.06 -34.73
C LEU A 90 -14.87 -13.74 -35.30
N ALA A 91 -15.67 -12.66 -35.30
CA ALA A 91 -15.24 -11.36 -35.79
C ALA A 91 -14.28 -10.64 -34.81
N VAL A 92 -14.37 -10.94 -33.52
CA VAL A 92 -13.44 -10.43 -32.49
C VAL A 92 -12.06 -11.08 -32.65
N VAL A 93 -12.04 -12.40 -32.87
CA VAL A 93 -10.80 -13.16 -33.08
C VAL A 93 -10.06 -12.74 -34.35
N SER A 94 -10.76 -12.50 -35.47
CA SER A 94 -10.13 -12.03 -36.70
C SER A 94 -9.49 -10.64 -36.57
N GLY A 95 -10.04 -9.77 -35.72
CA GLY A 95 -9.47 -8.45 -35.43
C GLY A 95 -8.12 -8.57 -34.72
N VAL A 96 -8.05 -9.37 -33.66
CA VAL A 96 -6.82 -9.60 -32.88
C VAL A 96 -5.71 -10.21 -33.73
N VAL A 97 -6.02 -11.23 -34.55
CA VAL A 97 -5.05 -11.85 -35.47
C VAL A 97 -4.51 -10.83 -36.48
N SER A 98 -5.38 -9.97 -37.04
CA SER A 98 -4.96 -8.94 -38.01
C SER A 98 -4.02 -7.91 -37.39
N SER A 99 -4.27 -7.49 -36.14
CA SER A 99 -3.39 -6.57 -35.41
C SER A 99 -1.99 -7.15 -35.18
N VAL A 100 -1.90 -8.44 -34.81
CA VAL A 100 -0.62 -9.12 -34.60
C VAL A 100 0.15 -9.27 -35.90
N VAL A 101 -0.52 -9.62 -37.01
CA VAL A 101 0.11 -9.74 -38.34
C VAL A 101 0.64 -8.38 -38.83
N ASN A 102 -0.09 -7.28 -38.68
CA ASN A 102 0.40 -5.94 -39.04
C ASN A 102 1.61 -5.53 -38.19
N TRP A 103 1.59 -5.80 -36.87
CA TRP A 103 2.72 -5.51 -35.99
C TRP A 103 3.98 -6.29 -36.41
N MET A 104 3.81 -7.57 -36.80
CA MET A 104 4.89 -8.46 -37.23
C MET A 104 5.49 -8.12 -38.61
N LEU A 105 4.80 -7.32 -39.44
CA LEU A 105 5.24 -6.94 -40.79
C LEU A 105 5.85 -5.52 -40.89
N THR A 106 5.73 -4.68 -39.86
CA THR A 106 6.13 -3.26 -39.92
C THR A 106 7.56 -2.94 -39.40
N PRO A 107 8.57 -3.83 -39.59
CA PRO A 107 9.96 -3.36 -39.61
C PRO A 107 10.80 -3.88 -40.81
N PHE A 108 10.20 -4.12 -41.99
CA PHE A 108 10.93 -4.57 -43.20
C PHE A 108 10.81 -3.63 -44.42
N MET A 109 11.12 -2.34 -44.22
CA MET A 109 11.39 -1.38 -45.31
C MET A 109 12.68 -0.58 -45.04
N GLY A 110 13.82 -1.27 -45.11
CA GLY A 110 15.17 -0.73 -45.01
C GLY A 110 16.18 -1.85 -45.27
N ALA A 111 17.14 -1.65 -46.19
CA ALA A 111 17.93 -2.75 -46.75
C ALA A 111 19.08 -3.22 -45.82
N GLY A 112 19.25 -4.55 -45.67
CA GLY A 112 20.43 -5.13 -45.01
C GLY A 112 20.27 -6.56 -44.46
N SER A 113 20.24 -7.57 -45.35
CA SER A 113 20.34 -9.00 -44.99
C SER A 113 21.73 -9.55 -45.37
N PRO A 114 22.18 -10.75 -44.91
CA PRO A 114 21.55 -11.77 -44.03
C PRO A 114 22.35 -11.98 -42.71
N THR A 115 22.08 -12.93 -41.79
CA THR A 115 21.27 -14.17 -41.77
C THR A 115 20.79 -14.44 -40.33
N PRO A 116 19.69 -15.18 -40.07
CA PRO A 116 19.06 -15.23 -38.75
C PRO A 116 19.55 -16.36 -37.83
N ALA A 117 19.28 -16.19 -36.53
CA ALA A 117 19.12 -17.28 -35.57
C ALA A 117 17.69 -17.20 -34.99
N GLU A 118 16.82 -18.15 -35.34
CA GLU A 118 15.42 -18.15 -34.88
C GLU A 118 15.29 -18.61 -33.41
N PRO A 119 14.56 -17.89 -32.55
CA PRO A 119 14.27 -18.35 -31.19
C PRO A 119 13.18 -19.44 -31.19
N PRO A 120 13.41 -20.63 -30.59
CA PRO A 120 12.43 -21.73 -30.56
C PRO A 120 11.06 -21.39 -29.95
N LEU A 121 10.98 -20.31 -29.16
CA LEU A 121 9.78 -19.86 -28.45
C LEU A 121 8.58 -19.61 -29.38
N ALA A 122 8.81 -19.11 -30.59
CA ALA A 122 7.74 -18.84 -31.56
C ALA A 122 7.01 -20.14 -31.98
N TRP A 123 7.77 -21.22 -32.20
CA TRP A 123 7.22 -22.51 -32.58
C TRP A 123 6.47 -23.18 -31.42
N SER A 124 6.94 -23.04 -30.17
CA SER A 124 6.19 -23.52 -29.00
C SER A 124 4.88 -22.76 -28.78
N LEU A 125 4.85 -21.44 -29.03
CA LEU A 125 3.61 -20.64 -28.93
C LEU A 125 2.59 -21.09 -29.99
N LEU A 126 3.05 -21.32 -31.23
CA LEU A 126 2.20 -21.76 -32.34
C LEU A 126 1.69 -23.20 -32.15
N ALA A 127 2.49 -24.08 -31.53
CA ALA A 127 2.08 -25.43 -31.16
C ALA A 127 1.01 -25.43 -30.05
N PHE A 128 1.18 -24.60 -29.01
CA PHE A 128 0.19 -24.40 -27.96
C PHE A 128 -1.13 -23.86 -28.53
N ALA A 129 -1.07 -22.80 -29.33
CA ALA A 129 -2.26 -22.19 -29.95
C ALA A 129 -3.05 -23.18 -30.83
N ARG A 130 -2.37 -24.08 -31.55
CA ARG A 130 -3.04 -25.18 -32.28
C ARG A 130 -3.70 -26.20 -31.34
N ARG A 131 -2.99 -26.63 -30.29
CA ARG A 131 -3.49 -27.64 -29.34
C ARG A 131 -4.77 -27.17 -28.63
N GLU A 132 -4.79 -25.92 -28.16
CA GLU A 132 -5.99 -25.37 -27.49
C GLU A 132 -7.15 -25.14 -28.47
N PHE A 133 -6.87 -24.78 -29.73
CA PHE A 133 -7.88 -24.72 -30.78
C PHE A 133 -8.49 -26.10 -31.08
N ASP A 134 -7.66 -27.14 -31.21
CA ASP A 134 -8.14 -28.51 -31.44
C ASP A 134 -8.95 -29.05 -30.25
N HIS A 135 -8.55 -28.74 -29.01
CA HIS A 135 -9.36 -29.07 -27.83
C HIS A 135 -10.72 -28.35 -27.83
N PHE A 136 -10.75 -27.06 -28.16
CA PHE A 136 -11.99 -26.28 -28.28
C PHE A 136 -12.91 -26.84 -29.37
N VAL A 137 -12.38 -27.14 -30.56
CA VAL A 137 -13.17 -27.69 -31.68
C VAL A 137 -13.74 -29.07 -31.33
N ASN A 138 -12.97 -29.95 -30.68
CA ASN A 138 -13.48 -31.26 -30.26
C ASN A 138 -14.56 -31.16 -29.16
N ALA A 139 -14.42 -30.22 -28.22
CA ALA A 139 -15.45 -29.96 -27.21
C ALA A 139 -16.75 -29.39 -27.81
N VAL A 140 -16.64 -28.46 -28.76
CA VAL A 140 -17.79 -27.79 -29.40
C VAL A 140 -18.49 -28.68 -30.43
N THR A 141 -17.78 -29.59 -31.12
CA THR A 141 -18.37 -30.43 -32.18
C THR A 141 -18.94 -31.77 -31.70
N GLY A 142 -18.79 -32.11 -30.41
CA GLY A 142 -19.53 -33.21 -29.77
C GLY A 142 -19.27 -34.61 -30.33
N ARG A 143 -18.10 -34.86 -30.96
CA ARG A 143 -17.75 -36.14 -31.61
C ARG A 143 -17.37 -37.26 -30.64
N ALA A 144 -18.29 -37.61 -29.74
CA ALA A 144 -18.28 -38.91 -29.07
C ALA A 144 -18.87 -39.98 -30.01
N THR A 145 -18.26 -41.17 -30.05
CA THR A 145 -18.79 -42.31 -30.83
C THR A 145 -20.08 -42.84 -30.22
N GLN A 146 -21.08 -43.11 -31.06
CA GLN A 146 -22.44 -43.46 -30.63
C GLN A 146 -22.54 -44.88 -30.03
N THR A 147 -23.15 -44.98 -28.85
CA THR A 147 -23.74 -46.21 -28.29
C THR A 147 -24.99 -45.81 -27.47
N PRO A 148 -26.13 -46.51 -27.55
CA PRO A 148 -27.42 -45.91 -27.17
C PRO A 148 -27.79 -45.94 -25.67
N ALA A 149 -28.16 -44.75 -25.17
CA ALA A 149 -29.24 -44.46 -24.21
C ALA A 149 -29.51 -45.38 -23.00
N VAL A 150 -28.93 -45.03 -21.83
CA VAL A 150 -29.67 -44.85 -20.54
C VAL A 150 -28.96 -43.79 -19.68
N ALA A 151 -29.44 -42.53 -19.66
CA ALA A 151 -29.11 -41.51 -18.63
C ALA A 151 -29.86 -40.18 -18.87
N VAL A 152 -31.04 -39.98 -18.26
CA VAL A 152 -31.79 -38.70 -18.36
C VAL A 152 -31.78 -37.90 -17.04
N ASP A 153 -31.73 -38.56 -15.88
CA ASP A 153 -31.63 -37.89 -14.57
C ASP A 153 -30.20 -37.61 -14.10
N ALA A 154 -29.22 -38.44 -14.50
CA ALA A 154 -27.82 -38.17 -14.14
C ALA A 154 -27.24 -36.96 -14.90
N THR A 155 -27.69 -36.76 -16.14
CA THR A 155 -27.20 -35.73 -17.06
C THR A 155 -27.71 -34.33 -16.71
N SER A 156 -28.91 -34.20 -16.15
CA SER A 156 -29.43 -32.92 -15.65
C SER A 156 -28.67 -32.44 -14.42
N VAL A 157 -28.40 -33.33 -13.46
CA VAL A 157 -27.60 -33.02 -12.25
C VAL A 157 -26.15 -32.74 -12.62
N SER A 158 -25.53 -33.52 -13.52
CA SER A 158 -24.15 -33.25 -13.95
C SER A 158 -24.04 -31.95 -14.76
N LEU A 159 -25.04 -31.61 -15.58
CA LEU A 159 -25.04 -30.35 -16.33
C LEU A 159 -25.29 -29.14 -15.41
N ALA A 160 -26.16 -29.27 -14.40
CA ALA A 160 -26.36 -28.24 -13.37
C ALA A 160 -25.10 -28.03 -12.52
N ALA A 161 -24.43 -29.11 -12.10
CA ALA A 161 -23.16 -29.03 -11.39
C ALA A 161 -22.05 -28.44 -12.27
N ALA A 162 -21.99 -28.81 -13.56
CA ALA A 162 -21.07 -28.22 -14.52
C ALA A 162 -21.35 -26.73 -14.76
N THR A 163 -22.61 -26.31 -14.93
CA THR A 163 -22.94 -24.89 -15.10
C THR A 163 -22.71 -24.09 -13.82
N ALA A 164 -22.86 -24.68 -12.62
CA ALA A 164 -22.45 -24.06 -11.36
C ALA A 164 -20.92 -23.91 -11.26
N ALA A 165 -20.14 -24.93 -11.66
CA ALA A 165 -18.69 -24.86 -11.70
C ALA A 165 -18.17 -23.87 -12.75
N PHE A 166 -18.79 -23.82 -13.94
CA PHE A 166 -18.49 -22.81 -14.96
C PHE A 166 -18.95 -21.40 -14.55
N ALA A 167 -20.03 -21.25 -13.80
CA ALA A 167 -20.45 -19.97 -13.22
C ALA A 167 -19.50 -19.51 -12.11
N GLN A 168 -18.94 -20.42 -11.30
CA GLN A 168 -17.89 -20.10 -10.33
C GLN A 168 -16.56 -19.76 -11.04
N ALA A 169 -16.17 -20.49 -12.08
CA ALA A 169 -15.00 -20.14 -12.90
C ALA A 169 -15.17 -18.78 -13.62
N ALA A 170 -16.39 -18.45 -14.06
CA ALA A 170 -16.73 -17.13 -14.61
C ALA A 170 -16.89 -16.02 -13.55
N ALA A 171 -16.88 -16.37 -12.26
CA ALA A 171 -16.92 -15.43 -11.13
C ALA A 171 -15.54 -15.17 -10.51
N VAL A 172 -14.45 -15.62 -11.15
CA VAL A 172 -13.06 -15.39 -10.74
C VAL A 172 -12.32 -14.62 -11.84
N ASN A 173 -12.62 -13.33 -11.95
CA ASN A 173 -11.84 -12.39 -12.77
C ASN A 173 -10.52 -12.08 -12.05
N VAL A 174 -9.47 -12.88 -12.28
CA VAL A 174 -8.09 -12.61 -11.84
C VAL A 174 -7.15 -12.64 -13.04
N PRO A 175 -6.01 -11.93 -13.01
CA PRO A 175 -4.99 -12.02 -14.05
C PRO A 175 -4.44 -13.45 -14.17
N GLY A 176 -4.12 -13.87 -15.40
CA GLY A 176 -3.56 -15.21 -15.65
C GLY A 176 -2.15 -15.44 -15.08
N PHE A 177 -1.49 -14.40 -14.59
CA PHE A 177 -0.21 -14.48 -13.90
C PHE A 177 -0.02 -13.30 -12.91
N PRO A 178 0.51 -13.56 -11.69
CA PRO A 178 0.59 -14.87 -11.03
C PRO A 178 -0.80 -15.35 -10.57
N LEU A 179 -1.00 -16.67 -10.53
CA LEU A 179 -2.19 -17.28 -9.93
C LEU A 179 -1.96 -17.52 -8.42
N PRO A 180 -2.95 -17.31 -7.54
CA PRO A 180 -2.81 -17.49 -6.09
C PRO A 180 -2.12 -18.81 -5.69
N GLY A 181 -1.13 -18.73 -4.80
CA GLY A 181 -0.30 -19.86 -4.37
C GLY A 181 0.89 -20.20 -5.29
N ALA A 182 1.07 -19.50 -6.41
CA ALA A 182 2.20 -19.74 -7.32
C ALA A 182 3.56 -19.50 -6.63
N GLN A 183 4.42 -20.53 -6.62
CA GLN A 183 5.81 -20.43 -6.18
C GLN A 183 6.63 -19.73 -7.28
N LEU A 184 7.14 -18.54 -6.99
CA LEU A 184 7.96 -17.74 -7.93
C LEU A 184 9.47 -17.87 -7.63
N SER A 185 9.83 -18.48 -6.50
CA SER A 185 11.17 -18.97 -6.18
C SER A 185 11.09 -20.14 -5.18
N PRO A 186 12.21 -20.82 -4.85
CA PRO A 186 12.21 -21.87 -3.82
C PRO A 186 11.80 -21.40 -2.41
N SER A 187 11.86 -20.10 -2.13
CA SER A 187 11.51 -19.51 -0.83
C SER A 187 10.24 -18.66 -0.87
N THR A 188 9.78 -18.23 -2.05
CA THR A 188 8.81 -17.14 -2.18
C THR A 188 7.65 -17.48 -3.10
N GLN A 189 6.43 -17.25 -2.60
CA GLN A 189 5.16 -17.44 -3.29
C GLN A 189 4.39 -16.12 -3.44
N PHE A 190 3.59 -16.05 -4.49
CA PHE A 190 2.46 -15.14 -4.54
C PHE A 190 1.31 -15.70 -3.70
N VAL A 191 0.73 -14.87 -2.83
CA VAL A 191 -0.45 -15.23 -2.02
C VAL A 191 -1.70 -14.87 -2.80
N GLN A 192 -1.97 -13.58 -2.96
CA GLN A 192 -3.22 -13.03 -3.51
C GLN A 192 -3.03 -11.57 -3.92
N TRP A 193 -3.92 -11.02 -4.74
CA TRP A 193 -3.95 -9.59 -5.03
C TRP A 193 -4.42 -8.76 -3.82
N VAL A 194 -3.82 -7.60 -3.61
CA VAL A 194 -4.28 -6.60 -2.61
C VAL A 194 -5.23 -5.61 -3.26
N THR A 195 -4.94 -5.20 -4.50
CA THR A 195 -5.69 -4.19 -5.25
C THR A 195 -6.09 -4.68 -6.63
N GLY A 196 -7.13 -4.07 -7.21
CA GLY A 196 -7.55 -4.26 -8.59
C GLY A 196 -9.06 -4.17 -8.80
N ASN A 197 -9.55 -4.94 -9.77
CA ASN A 197 -10.97 -5.20 -10.02
C ASN A 197 -11.20 -6.71 -10.06
N TYR A 198 -10.66 -7.40 -9.04
CA TYR A 198 -10.50 -8.85 -9.10
C TYR A 198 -11.48 -9.56 -8.17
N GLN A 199 -12.05 -10.67 -8.66
CA GLN A 199 -13.02 -11.45 -7.91
C GLN A 199 -12.32 -12.69 -7.34
N THR A 200 -12.15 -12.73 -6.02
CA THR A 200 -11.38 -13.76 -5.30
C THR A 200 -12.27 -14.77 -4.55
N GLY A 201 -13.59 -14.60 -4.62
CA GLY A 201 -14.57 -15.23 -3.72
C GLY A 201 -14.86 -14.42 -2.46
N ASN A 202 -13.93 -13.57 -2.01
CA ASN A 202 -14.12 -12.65 -0.88
C ASN A 202 -14.22 -11.19 -1.38
N PRO A 203 -15.36 -10.50 -1.23
CA PRO A 203 -15.53 -9.13 -1.73
C PRO A 203 -14.71 -8.07 -0.98
N LEU A 204 -14.02 -8.44 0.11
CA LEU A 204 -13.11 -7.56 0.83
C LEU A 204 -11.66 -7.62 0.32
N ILE A 205 -11.32 -8.59 -0.53
CA ILE A 205 -9.98 -8.81 -1.10
C ILE A 205 -9.98 -8.43 -2.59
N ALA A 206 -9.07 -7.55 -3.00
CA ALA A 206 -8.80 -7.13 -4.39
C ALA A 206 -9.94 -6.47 -5.22
N ASP A 207 -11.18 -6.40 -4.74
CA ASP A 207 -12.27 -5.60 -5.36
C ASP A 207 -12.16 -4.09 -5.02
N THR A 208 -11.03 -3.45 -5.37
CA THR A 208 -10.82 -2.03 -5.03
C THR A 208 -11.47 -1.06 -6.02
N LEU A 209 -11.80 -1.50 -7.24
CA LEU A 209 -12.45 -0.64 -8.23
C LEU A 209 -13.89 -0.30 -7.82
N LYS A 210 -14.72 -1.30 -7.57
CA LYS A 210 -16.14 -1.11 -7.21
C LYS A 210 -16.31 -0.38 -5.88
N ARG A 211 -15.39 -0.62 -4.94
CA ARG A 211 -15.47 -0.18 -3.55
C ARG A 211 -14.80 1.18 -3.32
N PHE A 212 -13.72 1.49 -4.04
CA PHE A 212 -12.89 2.69 -3.81
C PHE A 212 -12.53 3.47 -5.09
N GLY A 213 -13.00 3.04 -6.27
CA GLY A 213 -12.65 3.68 -7.53
C GLY A 213 -11.18 3.52 -7.89
N ILE A 214 -10.53 2.43 -7.46
CA ILE A 214 -9.13 2.10 -7.71
C ILE A 214 -9.08 0.90 -8.66
N ASN A 215 -8.83 1.15 -9.96
CA ASN A 215 -8.56 0.08 -10.92
C ASN A 215 -7.10 -0.38 -10.84
N GLY A 216 -6.18 0.55 -10.55
CA GLY A 216 -4.76 0.29 -10.46
C GLY A 216 -4.06 1.31 -9.56
N THR A 217 -3.02 0.87 -8.86
CA THR A 217 -2.24 1.62 -7.88
C THR A 217 -0.93 0.88 -7.56
N ASP A 218 0.05 1.57 -6.97
CA ASP A 218 1.38 1.00 -6.70
C ASP A 218 2.01 1.37 -5.34
N VAL A 219 3.19 0.80 -5.10
CA VAL A 219 4.00 0.84 -3.87
C VAL A 219 3.36 0.12 -2.67
N GLY A 220 2.24 0.62 -2.13
CA GLY A 220 1.56 0.02 -0.97
C GLY A 220 2.44 -0.06 0.30
N VAL A 221 3.04 1.07 0.70
CA VAL A 221 3.91 1.20 1.89
C VAL A 221 3.14 0.89 3.16
N MET A 222 3.54 -0.13 3.92
CA MET A 222 2.83 -0.59 5.12
C MET A 222 3.47 -0.14 6.44
N TRP A 223 2.62 0.19 7.41
CA TRP A 223 3.00 0.31 8.82
C TRP A 223 1.81 -0.01 9.74
N ASP A 224 2.13 -0.46 10.96
CA ASP A 224 1.20 -0.61 12.08
C ASP A 224 0.84 0.79 12.60
N ASN A 225 -0.44 1.12 12.76
CA ASN A 225 -0.87 2.45 13.19
C ASN A 225 -0.55 2.77 14.67
N GLY A 226 -0.10 1.79 15.46
CA GLY A 226 0.28 1.97 16.86
C GLY A 226 -0.88 2.29 17.80
N MET A 227 -2.13 2.09 17.36
CA MET A 227 -3.31 2.17 18.21
C MET A 227 -3.52 0.85 18.97
N VAL A 228 -4.33 0.90 20.03
CA VAL A 228 -4.83 -0.29 20.73
C VAL A 228 -6.33 -0.32 20.51
N ASP A 229 -6.84 -1.50 20.15
CA ASP A 229 -8.26 -1.83 20.01
C ASP A 229 -9.04 -1.51 21.31
N ASP A 230 -10.12 -0.73 21.21
CA ASP A 230 -11.05 -0.49 22.31
C ASP A 230 -12.28 -1.42 22.14
N PRO A 231 -12.38 -2.52 22.92
CA PRO A 231 -13.44 -3.52 22.76
C PRO A 231 -14.85 -3.00 23.15
N THR A 232 -15.00 -1.71 23.47
CA THR A 232 -16.30 -1.06 23.63
C THR A 232 -16.84 -0.40 22.35
N THR A 233 -16.01 -0.25 21.30
CA THR A 233 -16.44 0.28 20.00
C THR A 233 -16.84 -0.85 19.03
N PRO A 234 -17.55 -0.55 17.92
CA PRO A 234 -17.99 -1.55 16.95
C PRO A 234 -17.00 -1.78 15.80
N TYR A 235 -15.76 -1.28 15.88
CA TYR A 235 -14.74 -1.35 14.84
C TYR A 235 -13.35 -1.54 15.48
N ASN A 236 -12.45 -2.27 14.83
CA ASN A 236 -11.10 -2.47 15.37
C ASN A 236 -10.20 -1.26 15.04
N GLU A 237 -9.71 -0.55 16.06
CA GLU A 237 -8.80 0.59 15.86
C GLU A 237 -7.35 0.21 15.59
N HIS A 238 -6.89 -1.00 15.97
CA HIS A 238 -5.55 -1.47 15.67
C HIS A 238 -5.47 -1.95 14.21
N GLN A 239 -4.80 -1.18 13.36
CA GLN A 239 -4.84 -1.36 11.90
C GLN A 239 -3.47 -1.21 11.25
N ILE A 240 -3.24 -1.97 10.19
CA ILE A 240 -2.23 -1.67 9.18
C ILE A 240 -2.75 -0.57 8.28
N LEU A 241 -1.93 0.46 8.10
CA LEU A 241 -2.11 1.50 7.09
C LEU A 241 -1.18 1.23 5.91
N MET A 242 -1.72 1.38 4.70
CA MET A 242 -1.06 1.17 3.43
C MET A 242 -1.12 2.44 2.59
N ALA A 243 -0.01 3.16 2.43
CA ALA A 243 0.06 4.33 1.57
C ALA A 243 0.55 3.95 0.16
N PHE A 244 -0.27 4.21 -0.85
CA PHE A 244 0.01 3.90 -2.25
C PHE A 244 0.38 5.14 -3.06
N GLY A 245 1.06 4.93 -4.18
CA GLY A 245 1.46 5.96 -5.13
C GLY A 245 0.39 6.29 -6.17
N ASP A 246 0.80 6.33 -7.43
CA ASP A 246 -0.04 6.78 -8.53
C ASP A 246 -1.26 5.88 -8.70
N THR A 247 -2.46 6.46 -8.65
CA THR A 247 -3.70 5.70 -8.44
C THR A 247 -4.79 6.10 -9.43
N PHE A 248 -5.22 5.15 -10.25
CA PHE A 248 -6.07 5.36 -11.43
C PHE A 248 -7.44 4.70 -11.28
N SER A 249 -8.49 5.36 -11.79
CA SER A 249 -9.87 4.84 -11.76
C SER A 249 -10.27 4.01 -12.99
N GLY A 250 -9.36 3.81 -13.95
CA GLY A 250 -9.59 3.05 -15.17
C GLY A 250 -8.37 2.25 -15.60
N ALA A 251 -8.61 1.25 -16.45
CA ALA A 251 -7.58 0.35 -16.97
C ALA A 251 -6.47 1.10 -17.72
N ASN A 252 -5.28 0.49 -17.81
CA ASN A 252 -4.12 1.04 -18.52
C ASN A 252 -3.71 2.46 -18.05
N MET A 253 -3.79 2.71 -16.74
CA MET A 253 -3.42 3.99 -16.10
C MET A 253 -4.26 5.19 -16.62
N THR A 254 -5.59 5.02 -16.67
CA THR A 254 -6.53 6.04 -17.18
C THR A 254 -7.59 6.48 -16.16
N GLY A 255 -8.40 7.48 -16.53
CA GLY A 255 -9.50 7.99 -15.70
C GLY A 255 -9.02 9.02 -14.66
N ASN A 256 -9.62 8.98 -13.46
CA ASN A 256 -9.25 9.88 -12.37
C ASN A 256 -7.94 9.43 -11.71
N TRP A 257 -6.89 10.21 -11.94
CA TRP A 257 -5.56 10.03 -11.37
C TRP A 257 -5.43 10.79 -10.05
N ARG A 258 -5.17 10.07 -8.97
CA ARG A 258 -4.75 10.59 -7.66
C ARG A 258 -3.29 10.20 -7.46
N PHE A 259 -2.45 11.11 -6.96
CA PHE A 259 -1.01 10.87 -6.77
C PHE A 259 -0.68 9.94 -5.59
N ASN A 260 -1.65 9.74 -4.70
CA ASN A 260 -1.57 8.85 -3.56
C ASN A 260 -2.99 8.52 -3.06
N VAL A 261 -3.13 7.35 -2.42
CA VAL A 261 -4.29 6.98 -1.60
C VAL A 261 -3.82 6.22 -0.36
N LEU A 262 -4.70 6.03 0.60
CA LEU A 262 -4.46 5.22 1.80
C LEU A 262 -5.49 4.10 1.87
N LEU A 263 -5.06 2.84 1.97
CA LEU A 263 -5.94 1.75 2.38
C LEU A 263 -5.63 1.34 3.83
N ARG A 264 -6.60 0.73 4.50
CA ARG A 264 -6.47 0.22 5.87
C ARG A 264 -6.87 -1.25 5.95
N SER A 265 -6.32 -1.99 6.91
CA SER A 265 -6.72 -3.35 7.22
C SER A 265 -6.54 -3.65 8.71
N ALA A 266 -7.46 -4.44 9.29
CA ALA A 266 -7.30 -5.04 10.62
C ALA A 266 -7.05 -6.56 10.50
N ASP A 267 -6.68 -7.05 9.31
CA ASP A 267 -6.56 -8.46 9.03
C ASP A 267 -5.24 -9.03 9.57
N THR A 268 -5.32 -10.25 10.12
CA THR A 268 -4.19 -10.94 10.74
C THR A 268 -3.93 -12.32 10.15
N ASP A 269 -4.85 -12.86 9.34
CA ASP A 269 -4.56 -14.04 8.52
C ASP A 269 -4.10 -13.59 7.13
N LEU A 270 -2.78 -13.52 6.96
CA LEU A 270 -2.17 -13.11 5.70
C LEU A 270 -2.02 -14.28 4.71
N SER A 271 -2.57 -15.48 5.03
CA SER A 271 -2.30 -16.70 4.28
C SER A 271 -3.23 -16.94 3.08
N ASP A 272 -4.43 -16.34 3.06
CA ASP A 272 -5.37 -16.36 1.92
C ASP A 272 -5.42 -15.02 1.16
N GLY A 273 -5.01 -13.92 1.80
CA GLY A 273 -4.87 -12.60 1.22
C GLY A 273 -4.70 -11.51 2.28
N MET A 274 -5.42 -10.40 2.11
CA MET A 274 -5.57 -9.36 3.12
C MET A 274 -6.88 -8.63 2.86
N THR A 275 -7.83 -8.70 3.80
CA THR A 275 -9.11 -7.99 3.66
C THR A 275 -8.94 -6.50 3.93
N ILE A 276 -9.55 -5.69 3.06
CA ILE A 276 -9.70 -4.25 3.27
C ILE A 276 -11.19 -4.02 3.59
N PRO A 277 -11.56 -3.52 4.79
CA PRO A 277 -12.97 -3.31 5.16
C PRO A 277 -13.62 -2.23 4.28
N ASN A 278 -14.95 -2.07 4.35
CA ASN A 278 -15.63 -1.06 3.53
C ASN A 278 -15.22 0.36 3.92
N GLY A 279 -15.38 1.30 2.99
CA GLY A 279 -15.13 2.71 3.23
C GLY A 279 -16.30 3.31 4.01
N GLU A 280 -15.98 4.03 5.08
CA GLU A 280 -16.96 4.60 5.99
C GLU A 280 -17.31 6.02 5.52
N TRP A 281 -18.50 6.20 4.94
CA TRP A 281 -18.89 7.46 4.30
C TRP A 281 -19.82 8.30 5.18
N PHE A 282 -19.37 9.51 5.50
CA PHE A 282 -20.18 10.58 6.11
C PHE A 282 -20.90 10.19 7.42
N ASN A 283 -20.32 9.25 8.18
CA ASN A 283 -20.86 8.73 9.44
C ASN A 283 -19.98 9.01 10.67
N GLY A 284 -18.80 9.62 10.48
CA GLY A 284 -17.86 9.96 11.55
C GLY A 284 -16.85 8.85 11.92
N ASN A 285 -16.93 7.68 11.30
CA ASN A 285 -15.98 6.59 11.50
C ASN A 285 -14.77 6.74 10.56
N MET A 286 -13.56 6.59 11.09
CA MET A 286 -12.27 6.67 10.35
C MET A 286 -11.52 5.34 10.27
N PHE A 287 -12.15 4.24 10.71
CA PHE A 287 -11.59 2.89 10.72
C PHE A 287 -12.05 2.03 9.53
N GLY A 288 -12.76 2.65 8.59
CA GLY A 288 -13.05 2.08 7.27
C GLY A 288 -11.82 1.98 6.36
N GLY A 289 -11.91 1.15 5.33
CA GLY A 289 -10.77 0.72 4.51
C GLY A 289 -10.05 1.78 3.68
N THR A 290 -10.57 3.02 3.60
CA THR A 290 -9.89 4.16 2.95
C THR A 290 -10.52 5.50 3.40
N PRO A 291 -9.78 6.61 3.39
CA PRO A 291 -10.36 7.96 3.36
C PRO A 291 -11.12 8.18 2.03
N LEU A 292 -12.35 8.66 2.09
CA LEU A 292 -13.25 8.78 0.93
C LEU A 292 -13.51 10.24 0.48
N SER A 293 -13.83 10.46 -0.79
CA SER A 293 -14.45 11.70 -1.33
C SER A 293 -15.86 11.49 -1.88
N SER A 294 -16.28 10.24 -2.04
CA SER A 294 -17.66 9.82 -2.32
C SER A 294 -17.88 8.42 -1.71
N PRO A 295 -19.11 7.88 -1.63
CA PRO A 295 -19.38 6.55 -1.05
C PRO A 295 -18.53 5.40 -1.60
N THR A 296 -18.00 5.51 -2.83
CA THR A 296 -17.17 4.49 -3.48
C THR A 296 -15.91 5.08 -4.12
N THR A 297 -15.33 6.14 -3.57
CA THR A 297 -14.14 6.81 -4.15
C THR A 297 -13.12 7.19 -3.09
N ALA A 298 -11.97 6.52 -3.06
CA ALA A 298 -10.81 6.91 -2.27
C ALA A 298 -10.30 8.30 -2.71
N ARG A 299 -10.06 9.18 -1.73
CA ARG A 299 -9.52 10.52 -1.96
C ARG A 299 -7.99 10.52 -1.96
N GLN A 300 -7.40 11.50 -2.64
CA GLN A 300 -5.99 11.82 -2.43
C GLN A 300 -5.80 12.34 -0.99
N ILE A 301 -4.75 11.90 -0.31
CA ILE A 301 -4.53 12.26 1.10
C ILE A 301 -3.52 13.41 1.27
N ILE A 302 -2.44 13.44 0.48
CA ILE A 302 -1.36 14.42 0.62
C ILE A 302 -1.54 15.58 -0.39
N HIS A 303 -1.57 16.80 0.15
CA HIS A 303 -1.72 18.05 -0.61
C HIS A 303 -0.66 19.09 -0.16
N PRO A 304 0.48 19.22 -0.86
CA PRO A 304 1.63 20.02 -0.44
C PRO A 304 1.47 21.49 -0.85
N SER A 305 0.49 22.17 -0.26
CA SER A 305 0.23 23.59 -0.51
C SER A 305 1.48 24.45 -0.25
N GLY A 306 1.79 25.37 -1.17
CA GLY A 306 2.95 26.28 -1.07
C GLY A 306 4.32 25.67 -1.44
N LEU A 307 4.40 24.37 -1.76
CA LEU A 307 5.63 23.75 -2.28
C LEU A 307 5.62 23.68 -3.81
N PRO A 308 6.79 23.50 -4.48
CA PRO A 308 6.85 23.32 -5.93
C PRO A 308 5.95 22.17 -6.43
N ALA A 309 5.24 22.42 -7.53
CA ALA A 309 4.41 21.42 -8.18
C ALA A 309 5.26 20.30 -8.80
N GLY A 310 4.79 19.06 -8.68
CA GLY A 310 5.34 17.88 -9.34
C GLY A 310 4.34 17.28 -10.33
N VAL A 311 4.79 16.31 -11.11
CA VAL A 311 3.92 15.44 -11.91
C VAL A 311 3.22 14.38 -11.05
N THR A 312 3.77 14.05 -9.87
CA THR A 312 3.11 13.22 -8.83
C THR A 312 3.78 13.38 -7.45
N LEU A 313 3.21 12.75 -6.42
CA LEU A 313 3.50 12.82 -4.98
C LEU A 313 3.43 11.41 -4.34
N ILE A 314 4.45 10.59 -4.53
CA ILE A 314 4.43 9.15 -4.19
C ILE A 314 4.93 8.90 -2.75
N PRO A 315 4.19 8.17 -1.89
CA PRO A 315 4.64 7.70 -0.59
C PRO A 315 5.80 6.72 -0.69
N THR A 316 6.72 6.74 0.28
CA THR A 316 7.94 5.91 0.29
C THR A 316 8.20 5.24 1.64
N ALA A 317 7.90 5.93 2.75
CA ALA A 317 7.95 5.37 4.09
C ALA A 317 6.69 5.77 4.88
N GLY A 318 6.25 4.90 5.79
CA GLY A 318 5.20 5.18 6.76
C GLY A 318 5.61 4.69 8.14
N ILE A 319 5.20 5.38 9.22
CA ILE A 319 5.44 4.95 10.60
C ILE A 319 4.49 5.63 11.60
N SER A 320 4.15 4.93 12.68
CA SER A 320 3.45 5.48 13.85
C SER A 320 4.43 5.86 14.98
N ILE A 321 4.15 6.96 15.69
CA ILE A 321 4.88 7.34 16.91
C ILE A 321 3.86 7.69 18.02
N PRO A 322 3.97 7.15 19.24
CA PRO A 322 3.16 7.57 20.39
C PRO A 322 3.30 9.06 20.68
N THR A 323 2.17 9.75 20.74
CA THR A 323 2.04 11.19 20.98
C THR A 323 0.92 11.44 22.00
N PRO A 324 1.20 11.27 23.31
CA PRO A 324 0.23 11.49 24.37
C PRO A 324 -0.43 12.88 24.25
N GLY A 325 -1.76 12.91 24.27
CA GLY A 325 -2.56 14.13 24.07
C GLY A 325 -3.14 14.30 22.66
N THR A 326 -2.78 13.46 21.69
CA THR A 326 -3.60 13.26 20.47
C THR A 326 -4.78 12.33 20.78
N GLN A 327 -5.82 12.34 19.92
CA GLN A 327 -7.08 11.60 20.13
C GLN A 327 -6.87 10.11 20.43
N PHE A 328 -5.92 9.47 19.75
CA PHE A 328 -5.60 8.05 19.89
C PHE A 328 -4.24 7.81 20.57
N GLY A 329 -3.64 8.85 21.15
CA GLY A 329 -2.31 8.78 21.78
C GLY A 329 -1.15 8.47 20.80
N VAL A 330 -1.37 8.56 19.49
CA VAL A 330 -0.42 8.20 18.43
C VAL A 330 -0.59 9.11 17.20
N THR A 331 0.52 9.42 16.53
CA THR A 331 0.56 10.17 15.26
C THR A 331 1.16 9.30 14.16
N GLN A 332 0.53 9.34 12.98
CA GLN A 332 0.99 8.70 11.75
C GLN A 332 1.90 9.65 10.97
N TYR A 333 2.98 9.15 10.39
CA TYR A 333 3.93 9.93 9.58
C TYR A 333 4.24 9.21 8.27
N VAL A 334 4.20 9.92 7.14
CA VAL A 334 4.53 9.40 5.81
C VAL A 334 5.58 10.27 5.15
N ASN A 335 6.71 9.67 4.74
CA ASN A 335 7.69 10.30 3.86
C ASN A 335 7.27 10.08 2.40
N PHE A 336 7.11 11.17 1.65
CA PHE A 336 6.72 11.14 0.24
C PHE A 336 7.72 11.92 -0.63
N MET A 337 7.80 11.55 -1.91
CA MET A 337 8.61 12.25 -2.92
C MET A 337 7.72 13.03 -3.88
N SER A 338 8.09 14.28 -4.18
CA SER A 338 7.50 15.04 -5.29
C SER A 338 8.30 14.78 -6.55
N VAL A 339 7.75 14.02 -7.50
CA VAL A 339 8.40 13.74 -8.79
C VAL A 339 8.24 14.97 -9.68
N SER A 340 9.34 15.51 -10.22
CA SER A 340 9.34 16.69 -11.10
C SER A 340 9.25 16.32 -12.57
N LYS A 341 9.79 15.17 -12.97
CA LYS A 341 9.63 14.57 -14.30
C LYS A 341 10.00 13.08 -14.29
N TRP A 342 9.31 12.31 -15.13
CA TRP A 342 9.72 10.95 -15.49
C TRP A 342 10.88 10.97 -16.51
N GLY A 343 11.67 9.91 -16.54
CA GLY A 343 12.77 9.68 -17.48
C GLY A 343 12.57 8.39 -18.27
N ALA A 344 13.68 7.70 -18.59
CA ALA A 344 13.64 6.31 -19.02
C ALA A 344 13.18 5.39 -17.87
N ALA A 345 12.80 4.15 -18.17
CA ALA A 345 12.32 3.19 -17.17
C ALA A 345 13.28 3.07 -15.96
N GLY A 346 12.74 3.20 -14.75
CA GLY A 346 13.53 3.21 -13.51
C GLY A 346 14.29 4.52 -13.23
N THR A 347 14.06 5.59 -14.00
CA THR A 347 14.67 6.92 -13.75
C THR A 347 13.61 8.03 -13.73
N TRP A 348 13.78 8.95 -12.79
CA TRP A 348 12.97 10.16 -12.66
C TRP A 348 13.78 11.23 -11.92
N SER A 349 13.32 12.48 -11.96
CA SER A 349 13.81 13.56 -11.11
C SER A 349 12.74 13.92 -10.08
N THR A 350 13.14 14.43 -8.92
CA THR A 350 12.23 14.94 -7.87
C THR A 350 12.46 16.44 -7.66
N ASN A 351 11.45 17.14 -7.14
CA ASN A 351 11.60 18.48 -6.57
C ASN A 351 12.18 18.41 -5.15
N TYR A 352 11.64 17.50 -4.34
CA TYR A 352 11.96 17.30 -2.93
C TYR A 352 11.42 15.95 -2.44
N SER A 353 11.88 15.52 -1.27
CA SER A 353 11.10 14.66 -0.36
C SER A 353 10.60 15.48 0.83
N ALA A 354 9.51 15.04 1.45
CA ALA A 354 8.94 15.68 2.64
C ALA A 354 8.17 14.66 3.49
N ILE A 355 7.79 15.06 4.71
CA ILE A 355 7.00 14.26 5.64
C ILE A 355 5.64 14.93 5.83
N ALA A 356 4.58 14.14 5.67
CA ALA A 356 3.23 14.47 6.10
C ALA A 356 2.90 13.74 7.40
N TYR A 357 2.00 14.28 8.21
CA TYR A 357 1.50 13.63 9.43
C TYR A 357 -0.03 13.70 9.58
N SER A 358 -0.59 12.73 10.30
CA SER A 358 -2.02 12.60 10.63
C SER A 358 -2.18 12.15 12.09
N THR A 359 -3.20 12.68 12.79
CA THR A 359 -3.56 12.31 14.16
C THR A 359 -4.91 11.59 14.26
N ASP A 360 -5.48 11.22 13.10
CA ASP A 360 -6.86 10.75 12.91
C ASP A 360 -6.87 9.49 12.02
N ASN A 361 -6.11 8.47 12.42
CA ASN A 361 -5.95 7.20 11.70
C ASN A 361 -5.66 7.35 10.19
N GLY A 362 -4.88 8.35 9.78
CA GLY A 362 -4.58 8.62 8.38
C GLY A 362 -5.73 9.24 7.56
N GLU A 363 -6.77 9.77 8.21
CA GLU A 363 -7.91 10.38 7.51
C GLU A 363 -7.55 11.77 6.94
N ASN A 364 -6.86 12.64 7.69
CA ASN A 364 -6.41 13.95 7.20
C ASN A 364 -4.92 14.18 7.44
N TRP A 365 -4.22 14.71 6.44
CA TRP A 365 -2.76 14.82 6.44
C TRP A 365 -2.27 16.26 6.28
N THR A 366 -1.32 16.66 7.14
CA THR A 366 -0.62 17.94 7.06
C THR A 366 0.83 17.73 6.65
N VAL A 367 1.29 18.39 5.59
CA VAL A 367 2.71 18.40 5.18
C VAL A 367 3.50 19.35 6.09
N ALA A 368 4.59 18.87 6.70
CA ALA A 368 5.41 19.69 7.59
C ALA A 368 6.49 20.46 6.82
N PRO A 369 6.49 21.81 6.76
CA PRO A 369 7.44 22.58 5.94
C PRO A 369 8.91 22.39 6.34
N THR A 370 9.18 22.16 7.63
CA THR A 370 10.51 21.88 8.20
C THR A 370 11.08 20.51 7.83
N SER A 371 10.26 19.63 7.23
CA SER A 371 10.67 18.28 6.80
C SER A 371 11.20 18.22 5.36
N VAL A 372 11.06 19.32 4.60
CA VAL A 372 11.30 19.35 3.15
C VAL A 372 12.79 19.27 2.81
N ARG A 373 13.18 18.22 2.09
CA ARG A 373 14.53 17.98 1.56
C ARG A 373 14.53 18.20 0.05
N TYR A 374 14.73 19.44 -0.38
CA TYR A 374 14.88 19.78 -1.80
C TYR A 374 15.95 18.92 -2.48
N ASN A 375 15.66 18.44 -3.69
CA ASN A 375 16.62 17.69 -4.48
C ASN A 375 17.68 18.66 -5.02
N SER A 376 18.85 18.61 -4.41
CA SER A 376 19.96 19.50 -4.72
C SER A 376 21.27 18.71 -4.64
N PRO A 377 22.14 18.76 -5.67
CA PRO A 377 23.47 18.16 -5.61
C PRO A 377 24.39 18.88 -4.59
N VAL A 378 23.98 20.06 -4.11
CA VAL A 378 24.62 20.78 -3.01
C VAL A 378 23.88 20.49 -1.72
N GLY A 379 24.59 20.00 -0.70
CA GLY A 379 24.07 19.76 0.66
C GLY A 379 23.84 18.28 1.00
N GLY A 380 23.64 17.41 0.01
CA GLY A 380 23.49 15.96 0.22
C GLY A 380 22.04 15.46 0.40
N ASN A 381 21.03 16.32 0.21
CA ASN A 381 19.60 15.96 0.29
C ASN A 381 19.15 15.11 -0.91
N ASP A 382 19.88 15.15 -2.02
CA ASP A 382 19.79 14.24 -3.15
C ASP A 382 19.83 12.76 -2.73
N LYS A 383 20.49 12.43 -1.62
CA LYS A 383 20.60 11.05 -1.08
C LYS A 383 19.34 10.55 -0.32
N PHE A 384 18.38 11.41 -0.06
CA PHE A 384 17.21 11.15 0.80
C PHE A 384 15.90 11.53 0.11
N GLN A 385 15.81 11.26 -1.19
CA GLN A 385 14.64 11.60 -2.03
C GLN A 385 13.54 10.53 -1.95
N GLN A 386 13.90 9.26 -1.80
CA GLN A 386 13.00 8.23 -1.27
C GLN A 386 13.42 7.90 0.17
N GLY A 387 12.52 7.34 0.97
CA GLY A 387 12.76 6.96 2.37
C GLY A 387 12.30 5.54 2.69
N ALA A 388 12.78 5.00 3.80
CA ALA A 388 12.20 3.86 4.53
C ALA A 388 12.44 4.08 6.03
N PHE A 389 11.39 3.96 6.85
CA PHE A 389 11.47 4.22 8.29
C PHE A 389 11.61 2.92 9.09
N VAL A 390 12.38 2.96 10.18
CA VAL A 390 12.31 1.96 11.26
C VAL A 390 12.48 2.64 12.62
N ARG A 391 11.76 2.15 13.63
CA ARG A 391 11.80 2.64 15.01
C ARG A 391 12.10 1.45 15.93
N PRO A 392 13.33 1.29 16.44
CA PRO A 392 13.71 0.14 17.24
C PRO A 392 13.40 0.28 18.74
N GLY A 393 12.86 1.43 19.18
CA GLY A 393 12.54 1.70 20.58
C GLY A 393 13.67 2.32 21.39
N ASP A 394 14.74 2.78 20.74
CA ASP A 394 15.87 3.50 21.37
C ASP A 394 15.64 5.03 21.48
N GLY A 395 14.41 5.49 21.23
CA GLY A 395 14.03 6.90 21.19
C GLY A 395 14.30 7.60 19.85
N TYR A 396 14.84 6.89 18.85
CA TYR A 396 15.06 7.41 17.50
C TYR A 396 14.15 6.76 16.46
N VAL A 397 13.73 7.55 15.47
CA VAL A 397 13.32 7.05 14.16
C VAL A 397 14.51 7.11 13.23
N TYR A 398 14.83 5.97 12.63
CA TYR A 398 15.84 5.83 11.59
C TYR A 398 15.15 5.95 10.22
N ASN A 399 15.75 6.72 9.32
CA ASN A 399 15.31 6.88 7.94
C ASN A 399 16.45 6.50 6.99
N TYR A 400 16.25 5.42 6.24
CA TYR A 400 17.11 5.03 5.13
C TYR A 400 16.69 5.82 3.90
N GLY A 401 17.60 6.60 3.33
CA GLY A 401 17.35 7.34 2.10
C GLY A 401 17.98 6.68 0.88
N THR A 402 17.37 6.86 -0.29
CA THR A 402 18.02 6.68 -1.59
C THR A 402 17.84 7.93 -2.46
N PRO A 403 18.63 8.07 -3.54
CA PRO A 403 18.39 9.05 -4.59
C PRO A 403 17.06 8.87 -5.32
N ASN A 404 16.72 9.83 -6.18
CA ASN A 404 15.62 9.70 -7.13
C ASN A 404 15.93 8.64 -8.20
N GLY A 405 14.96 7.79 -8.54
CA GLY A 405 15.13 6.66 -9.44
C GLY A 405 15.38 5.32 -8.74
N ARG A 406 15.60 4.27 -9.54
CA ARG A 406 15.96 2.91 -9.10
C ARG A 406 17.47 2.68 -9.02
N GLN A 407 18.24 3.76 -8.87
CA GLN A 407 19.70 3.79 -9.00
C GLN A 407 20.31 4.59 -7.86
N GLY A 408 21.42 4.11 -7.31
CA GLY A 408 22.10 4.70 -6.15
C GLY A 408 22.15 3.78 -4.93
N ALA A 409 22.91 4.20 -3.93
CA ALA A 409 23.05 3.50 -2.66
C ALA A 409 21.94 3.86 -1.66
N ALA A 410 21.74 3.02 -0.65
CA ALA A 410 21.02 3.42 0.55
C ALA A 410 21.95 4.15 1.54
N TYR A 411 21.43 5.17 2.21
CA TYR A 411 22.13 6.00 3.20
C TYR A 411 21.32 6.06 4.49
N VAL A 412 21.94 6.10 5.67
CA VAL A 412 21.20 6.14 6.95
C VAL A 412 21.23 7.53 7.57
N SER A 413 20.06 7.97 8.00
CA SER A 413 19.87 9.09 8.92
C SER A 413 19.01 8.65 10.11
N ARG A 414 19.05 9.40 11.23
CA ARG A 414 18.15 9.20 12.37
C ARG A 414 17.75 10.54 12.98
N VAL A 415 16.66 10.54 13.73
CA VAL A 415 16.12 11.70 14.45
C VAL A 415 15.45 11.23 15.72
N ALA A 416 15.47 12.03 16.79
CA ALA A 416 14.69 11.69 17.98
C ALA A 416 13.19 11.69 17.63
N GLU A 417 12.40 10.77 18.20
CA GLU A 417 10.99 10.57 17.83
C GLU A 417 10.16 11.86 17.78
N LYS A 418 10.27 12.70 18.83
CA LYS A 418 9.60 14.00 18.94
C LYS A 418 10.02 15.06 17.90
N ASP A 419 11.15 14.86 17.23
CA ASP A 419 11.81 15.82 16.33
C ASP A 419 11.65 15.44 14.84
N ILE A 420 10.89 14.37 14.51
CA ILE A 420 10.78 13.79 13.16
C ILE A 420 10.41 14.79 12.05
N LEU A 421 9.67 15.84 12.37
CA LEU A 421 9.23 16.85 11.40
C LEU A 421 10.28 17.93 11.08
N ASP A 422 11.45 17.94 11.73
CA ASP A 422 12.48 18.98 11.56
C ASP A 422 13.81 18.40 11.04
N THR A 423 14.09 18.64 9.76
CA THR A 423 15.33 18.22 9.07
C THR A 423 16.61 18.69 9.75
N SER A 424 16.59 19.82 10.47
CA SER A 424 17.77 20.36 11.17
C SER A 424 18.19 19.52 12.39
N LYS A 425 17.30 18.66 12.90
CA LYS A 425 17.56 17.77 14.04
C LYS A 425 18.17 16.43 13.61
N TYR A 426 18.01 16.04 12.34
CA TYR A 426 18.50 14.76 11.83
C TYR A 426 20.02 14.63 11.93
N GLU A 427 20.46 13.43 12.29
CA GLU A 427 21.85 12.99 12.29
C GLU A 427 22.08 12.02 11.14
N TYR A 428 23.18 12.18 10.42
CA TYR A 428 23.49 11.42 9.21
C TYR A 428 24.71 10.52 9.43
N TYR A 429 24.59 9.22 9.13
CA TYR A 429 25.64 8.26 9.45
C TYR A 429 26.77 8.24 8.43
N SER A 430 28.00 8.34 8.92
CA SER A 430 29.21 8.12 8.14
C SER A 430 29.97 6.92 8.68
N LYS A 431 30.37 6.00 7.79
CA LYS A 431 31.34 4.92 8.08
C LYS A 431 32.78 5.44 8.29
N GLY A 432 33.00 6.75 8.10
CA GLY A 432 34.32 7.37 8.19
C GLY A 432 35.23 7.02 7.01
N LYS A 433 36.50 7.40 7.13
CA LYS A 433 37.61 7.06 6.22
C LYS A 433 38.88 6.92 7.04
N ALA A 434 39.70 5.90 6.76
CA ALA A 434 41.00 5.71 7.41
C ALA A 434 42.06 6.78 7.02
N GLY A 435 41.79 7.57 5.98
CA GLY A 435 42.75 8.50 5.39
C GLY A 435 43.67 7.84 4.38
N GLY A 436 44.61 8.62 3.83
CA GLY A 436 45.72 8.12 3.03
C GLY A 436 46.89 7.66 3.89
N TRP A 437 48.10 7.72 3.32
CA TRP A 437 49.34 7.42 4.06
C TRP A 437 49.47 8.32 5.30
N PHE A 438 49.88 7.75 6.43
CA PHE A 438 49.86 8.37 7.78
C PHE A 438 48.49 8.94 8.23
N GLY A 439 47.36 8.49 7.67
CA GLY A 439 46.02 8.93 8.08
C GLY A 439 45.62 10.33 7.59
N ILE A 440 46.38 10.93 6.67
CA ILE A 440 46.07 12.25 6.10
C ILE A 440 44.69 12.19 5.41
N GLY A 441 43.77 13.07 5.81
CA GLY A 441 42.39 13.06 5.30
C GLY A 441 41.47 11.99 5.90
N ALA A 442 41.85 11.38 7.03
CA ALA A 442 40.95 10.52 7.80
C ALA A 442 39.72 11.30 8.31
N THR A 443 38.58 10.61 8.39
CA THR A 443 37.35 11.14 9.02
C THR A 443 36.77 10.06 9.94
N PRO A 444 36.40 10.39 11.20
CA PRO A 444 35.86 9.39 12.11
C PRO A 444 34.51 8.84 11.62
N ALA A 445 34.20 7.60 11.98
CA ALA A 445 32.86 7.05 11.83
C ALA A 445 31.93 7.67 12.89
N GLY A 446 30.64 7.81 12.57
CA GLY A 446 29.65 8.31 13.53
C GLY A 446 28.51 9.11 12.90
N TRP A 447 27.78 9.78 13.79
CA TRP A 447 26.57 10.54 13.49
C TRP A 447 26.87 12.03 13.32
N TYR A 448 26.55 12.60 12.17
CA TYR A 448 26.78 14.01 11.85
C TYR A 448 25.46 14.78 11.75
N LYS A 449 25.18 15.62 12.75
CA LYS A 449 23.97 16.44 12.81
C LYS A 449 23.89 17.45 11.66
N ASN A 450 22.72 17.52 11.01
CA ASN A 450 22.40 18.43 9.90
C ASN A 450 23.43 18.45 8.75
N GLN A 451 24.04 17.30 8.42
CA GLN A 451 25.08 17.18 7.39
C GLN A 451 24.82 15.99 6.44
N PRO A 452 23.77 16.03 5.60
CA PRO A 452 23.44 14.94 4.66
C PRO A 452 24.59 14.59 3.70
N ALA A 453 25.39 15.60 3.30
CA ALA A 453 26.58 15.42 2.49
C ALA A 453 27.59 14.40 3.09
N LYS A 454 27.66 14.25 4.42
CA LYS A 454 28.56 13.29 5.09
C LYS A 454 28.04 11.86 5.14
N ALA A 455 26.77 11.62 4.78
CA ALA A 455 26.19 10.28 4.75
C ALA A 455 26.94 9.38 3.76
N THR A 456 27.37 8.20 4.20
CA THR A 456 28.03 7.18 3.37
C THR A 456 27.08 6.02 3.07
N ALA A 457 27.27 5.36 1.92
CA ALA A 457 26.50 4.18 1.54
C ALA A 457 26.49 3.09 2.64
N ALA A 458 25.30 2.70 3.08
CA ALA A 458 25.08 1.59 4.00
C ALA A 458 25.21 0.25 3.26
N PHE A 459 24.48 0.12 2.15
CA PHE A 459 24.46 -1.01 1.22
C PHE A 459 24.10 -0.52 -0.19
N GLY A 460 24.09 -1.43 -1.18
CA GLY A 460 23.75 -1.11 -2.56
C GLY A 460 24.89 -0.51 -3.38
N GLN A 461 26.14 -0.81 -3.00
CA GLN A 461 27.38 -0.47 -3.72
C GLN A 461 28.36 -1.67 -3.71
N ASP A 462 27.82 -2.89 -3.68
CA ASP A 462 28.63 -4.11 -3.58
C ASP A 462 29.38 -4.36 -4.89
N THR A 463 30.70 -4.21 -4.88
CA THR A 463 31.56 -4.55 -6.02
C THR A 463 31.75 -6.07 -6.10
N GLY A 464 31.46 -6.64 -7.28
CA GLY A 464 31.81 -8.02 -7.59
C GLY A 464 33.26 -8.16 -8.07
N ALA A 465 33.77 -9.40 -8.07
CA ALA A 465 35.08 -9.70 -8.64
C ALA A 465 35.13 -9.28 -10.12
N CYS A 466 36.25 -8.68 -10.53
CA CYS A 466 36.49 -8.19 -11.89
C CYS A 466 35.40 -7.23 -12.45
N GLY A 467 34.62 -6.57 -11.59
CA GLY A 467 33.56 -5.65 -12.01
C GLY A 467 32.26 -6.30 -12.47
N VAL A 468 32.13 -7.64 -12.37
CA VAL A 468 30.87 -8.34 -12.67
C VAL A 468 29.80 -7.91 -11.65
N GLY A 469 28.60 -7.58 -12.11
CA GLY A 469 27.52 -7.09 -11.26
C GLY A 469 27.01 -8.17 -10.29
N LYS A 470 27.32 -8.02 -9.00
CA LYS A 470 26.76 -8.84 -7.93
C LYS A 470 25.29 -8.43 -7.64
N PRO A 471 24.35 -9.36 -7.40
CA PRO A 471 22.99 -9.02 -7.02
C PRO A 471 22.92 -8.10 -5.79
N GLY A 472 21.88 -7.29 -5.72
CA GLY A 472 21.68 -6.29 -4.67
C GLY A 472 22.60 -5.07 -4.76
N ASN A 473 23.23 -4.80 -5.90
CA ASN A 473 23.85 -3.51 -6.15
C ASN A 473 22.77 -2.53 -6.67
N GLN A 474 22.91 -1.23 -6.40
CA GLN A 474 21.81 -0.26 -6.45
C GLN A 474 20.66 -0.60 -5.47
N VAL A 475 19.79 0.38 -5.20
CA VAL A 475 18.64 0.23 -4.31
C VAL A 475 17.44 0.99 -4.89
N SER A 476 16.34 0.27 -5.16
CA SER A 476 15.05 0.86 -5.48
C SER A 476 14.00 0.56 -4.42
N GLU A 477 13.08 1.52 -4.21
CA GLU A 477 11.79 1.38 -3.49
C GLU A 477 11.81 0.34 -2.36
N MET A 478 12.59 0.61 -1.33
CA MET A 478 12.93 -0.35 -0.27
C MET A 478 11.98 -0.26 0.94
N SER A 479 11.90 -1.35 1.71
CA SER A 479 11.35 -1.33 3.07
C SER A 479 12.34 -1.90 4.07
N VAL A 480 12.30 -1.42 5.32
CA VAL A 480 13.19 -1.88 6.40
C VAL A 480 12.39 -2.10 7.68
N GLN A 481 12.61 -3.22 8.35
CA GLN A 481 12.00 -3.52 9.65
C GLN A 481 12.97 -4.32 10.53
N TYR A 482 12.68 -4.39 11.83
CA TYR A 482 13.33 -5.35 12.72
C TYR A 482 12.50 -6.65 12.75
N ASN A 483 13.14 -7.78 12.48
CA ASN A 483 12.49 -9.09 12.40
C ASN A 483 12.85 -9.93 13.63
N LYS A 484 11.85 -10.20 14.49
CA LYS A 484 12.07 -10.89 15.77
C LYS A 484 12.52 -12.35 15.59
N GLN A 485 12.01 -13.05 14.57
CA GLN A 485 12.39 -14.45 14.28
C GLN A 485 13.88 -14.58 13.91
N LEU A 486 14.43 -13.62 13.17
CA LEU A 486 15.86 -13.61 12.82
C LEU A 486 16.74 -12.94 13.88
N ASN A 487 16.19 -12.15 14.80
CA ASN A 487 16.93 -11.23 15.69
C ASN A 487 17.87 -10.30 14.89
N LYS A 488 17.34 -9.70 13.81
CA LYS A 488 18.07 -8.81 12.88
C LYS A 488 17.15 -7.73 12.33
N TYR A 489 17.75 -6.61 11.91
CA TYR A 489 17.14 -5.74 10.92
C TYR A 489 17.15 -6.44 9.56
N VAL A 490 16.05 -6.34 8.83
CA VAL A 490 15.85 -6.86 7.47
C VAL A 490 15.54 -5.68 6.55
N VAL A 491 16.13 -5.68 5.36
CA VAL A 491 15.72 -4.80 4.25
C VAL A 491 15.30 -5.67 3.06
N LEU A 492 14.20 -5.30 2.40
CA LEU A 492 13.89 -5.71 1.04
C LEU A 492 14.07 -4.52 0.10
N HIS A 493 14.69 -4.75 -1.06
CA HIS A 493 14.81 -3.74 -2.12
C HIS A 493 14.89 -4.38 -3.50
N GLY A 494 14.63 -3.60 -4.55
CA GLY A 494 15.00 -3.97 -5.92
C GLY A 494 16.49 -3.70 -6.18
N ASP A 495 17.13 -4.57 -6.96
CA ASP A 495 18.54 -4.43 -7.40
C ASP A 495 18.69 -3.93 -8.85
N GLN A 496 19.93 -3.83 -9.34
CA GLN A 496 20.24 -3.36 -10.69
C GLN A 496 19.64 -4.20 -11.83
N PHE A 497 19.21 -5.44 -11.55
CA PHE A 497 18.54 -6.32 -12.49
C PHE A 497 17.01 -6.34 -12.28
N ASN A 498 16.51 -5.60 -11.28
CA ASN A 498 15.16 -5.68 -10.71
C ASN A 498 14.85 -7.05 -10.07
N ASN A 499 15.86 -7.74 -9.54
CA ASN A 499 15.61 -8.83 -8.59
C ASN A 499 15.12 -8.22 -7.27
N ILE A 500 14.23 -8.92 -6.56
CA ILE A 500 13.93 -8.61 -5.16
C ILE A 500 14.97 -9.30 -4.29
N VAL A 501 15.70 -8.51 -3.50
CA VAL A 501 16.77 -8.99 -2.63
C VAL A 501 16.51 -8.67 -1.17
N MET A 502 17.00 -9.56 -0.30
CA MET A 502 17.02 -9.38 1.14
C MET A 502 18.46 -9.17 1.63
N ARG A 503 18.65 -8.26 2.60
CA ARG A 503 19.86 -8.19 3.44
C ARG A 503 19.48 -8.17 4.92
N THR A 504 20.41 -8.56 5.79
CA THR A 504 20.25 -8.49 7.25
C THR A 504 21.35 -7.67 7.92
N SER A 505 21.09 -7.11 9.11
CA SER A 505 22.07 -6.39 9.93
C SER A 505 21.74 -6.51 11.42
N ASP A 506 22.76 -6.47 12.28
CA ASP A 506 22.63 -6.43 13.74
C ASP A 506 22.24 -5.04 14.29
N THR A 507 22.49 -3.97 13.53
CA THR A 507 22.16 -2.58 13.92
C THR A 507 21.66 -1.79 12.71
N PRO A 508 20.85 -0.71 12.89
CA PRO A 508 20.28 0.01 11.75
C PRO A 508 21.35 0.59 10.80
N GLN A 509 22.36 1.25 11.36
CA GLN A 509 23.51 1.80 10.63
C GLN A 509 24.58 0.75 10.23
N GLY A 510 24.32 -0.53 10.51
CA GLY A 510 25.35 -1.56 10.65
C GLY A 510 25.97 -2.10 9.36
N THR A 511 26.82 -3.11 9.54
CA THR A 511 27.39 -3.92 8.46
C THR A 511 26.33 -4.87 7.93
N TRP A 512 25.60 -4.42 6.91
CA TRP A 512 24.61 -5.24 6.21
C TRP A 512 25.26 -6.44 5.51
N SER A 513 24.57 -7.58 5.53
CA SER A 513 24.95 -8.79 4.81
C SER A 513 25.08 -8.53 3.31
N SER A 514 25.76 -9.43 2.60
CA SER A 514 25.53 -9.56 1.16
C SER A 514 24.04 -9.83 0.88
N ALA A 515 23.56 -9.32 -0.24
CA ALA A 515 22.21 -9.59 -0.71
C ALA A 515 21.99 -11.09 -0.99
N LYS A 516 20.84 -11.60 -0.57
CA LYS A 516 20.25 -12.86 -1.01
C LYS A 516 19.11 -12.54 -1.97
N VAL A 517 19.06 -13.18 -3.13
CA VAL A 517 17.92 -13.02 -4.07
C VAL A 517 16.74 -13.82 -3.53
N LEU A 518 15.62 -13.15 -3.23
CA LEU A 518 14.37 -13.81 -2.91
C LEU A 518 13.61 -14.20 -4.17
N MET A 519 13.64 -13.34 -5.19
CA MET A 519 12.98 -13.54 -6.47
C MET A 519 13.72 -12.80 -7.58
N ALA A 520 13.85 -13.41 -8.75
CA ALA A 520 14.32 -12.72 -9.95
C ALA A 520 13.21 -11.83 -10.54
N GLN A 521 13.57 -10.88 -11.42
CA GLN A 521 12.58 -10.09 -12.18
C GLN A 521 11.57 -11.02 -12.89
N GLN A 522 10.28 -10.66 -12.81
CA GLN A 522 9.16 -11.43 -13.36
C GLN A 522 8.61 -10.79 -14.65
N PRO A 523 7.88 -11.55 -15.49
CA PRO A 523 7.06 -10.98 -16.55
C PRO A 523 6.11 -9.91 -15.99
N GLY A 524 5.89 -8.84 -16.75
CA GLY A 524 5.07 -7.70 -16.32
C GLY A 524 5.79 -6.66 -15.46
N GLY A 525 6.99 -6.97 -14.92
CA GLY A 525 7.87 -6.01 -14.26
C GLY A 525 7.49 -5.71 -12.82
N ILE A 526 8.16 -6.36 -11.86
CA ILE A 526 7.92 -6.18 -10.42
C ILE A 526 8.79 -5.08 -9.80
N TYR A 527 8.26 -4.39 -8.77
CA TYR A 527 8.94 -3.33 -8.02
C TYR A 527 8.31 -3.06 -6.63
N ALA A 528 8.96 -2.21 -5.84
CA ALA A 528 8.51 -1.78 -4.51
C ALA A 528 8.12 -2.91 -3.52
N PRO A 529 9.09 -3.74 -3.07
CA PRO A 529 8.86 -4.73 -2.02
C PRO A 529 8.66 -4.07 -0.64
N MET A 530 7.41 -3.94 -0.19
CA MET A 530 7.03 -3.32 1.08
C MET A 530 6.65 -4.38 2.13
N MET A 531 7.45 -4.55 3.17
CA MET A 531 7.22 -5.58 4.20
C MET A 531 5.99 -5.32 5.08
N HIS A 532 5.22 -6.38 5.36
CA HIS A 532 4.06 -6.33 6.24
C HIS A 532 4.50 -6.48 7.71
N PRO A 533 4.22 -5.52 8.61
CA PRO A 533 4.78 -5.52 9.96
C PRO A 533 4.20 -6.62 10.86
N TRP A 534 2.95 -7.07 10.63
CA TRP A 534 2.38 -8.24 11.33
C TRP A 534 2.78 -9.60 10.74
N SER A 535 3.78 -9.66 9.85
CA SER A 535 4.31 -10.95 9.38
C SER A 535 4.72 -11.83 10.56
N SER A 536 4.40 -13.13 10.52
CA SER A 536 4.72 -14.06 11.63
C SER A 536 6.21 -14.02 12.03
N SER A 537 7.12 -13.88 11.06
CA SER A 537 8.56 -13.70 11.34
C SER A 537 8.91 -12.34 11.94
N THR A 538 8.26 -11.24 11.51
CA THR A 538 8.44 -9.92 12.12
C THR A 538 7.98 -9.95 13.57
N MET A 539 6.86 -10.62 13.84
CA MET A 539 6.26 -10.76 15.17
C MET A 539 6.93 -11.81 16.05
N GLY A 540 7.73 -12.72 15.49
CA GLY A 540 8.41 -13.79 16.22
C GLY A 540 7.51 -14.97 16.56
N THR A 541 6.41 -15.14 15.81
CA THR A 541 5.39 -16.18 15.98
C THR A 541 5.44 -17.26 14.88
N GLY A 542 6.30 -17.11 13.87
CA GLY A 542 6.48 -18.04 12.77
C GLY A 542 7.66 -17.67 11.87
N THR A 543 7.80 -18.37 10.72
CA THR A 543 8.93 -18.19 9.79
C THR A 543 8.59 -17.43 8.52
N ASP A 544 7.31 -17.07 8.31
CA ASP A 544 6.87 -16.38 7.10
C ASP A 544 7.06 -14.87 7.20
N LEU A 545 7.63 -14.29 6.15
CA LEU A 545 7.67 -12.86 5.88
C LEU A 545 6.67 -12.54 4.77
N TYR A 546 5.64 -11.77 5.10
CA TYR A 546 4.64 -11.26 4.15
C TYR A 546 5.02 -9.85 3.69
N TRP A 547 4.76 -9.52 2.43
CA TRP A 547 5.15 -8.24 1.84
C TRP A 547 4.34 -7.91 0.57
N ASN A 548 4.03 -6.63 0.38
CA ASN A 548 3.43 -6.11 -0.84
C ASN A 548 4.49 -6.00 -1.95
N LEU A 549 4.09 -6.25 -3.19
CA LEU A 549 4.91 -6.11 -4.39
C LEU A 549 4.07 -5.55 -5.54
N SER A 550 4.54 -4.48 -6.19
CA SER A 550 3.84 -3.87 -7.33
C SER A 550 4.17 -4.62 -8.62
N LEU A 551 3.18 -4.87 -9.48
CA LEU A 551 3.35 -5.38 -10.83
C LEU A 551 2.95 -4.31 -11.85
N TRP A 552 3.86 -3.90 -12.74
CA TRP A 552 3.62 -2.79 -13.64
C TRP A 552 2.58 -3.08 -14.74
N SER A 553 2.54 -4.30 -15.31
CA SER A 553 1.61 -4.64 -16.41
C SER A 553 0.13 -4.63 -16.03
N GLU A 554 -0.19 -5.08 -14.81
CA GLU A 554 -1.55 -4.99 -14.23
C GLU A 554 -1.77 -3.65 -13.52
N TYR A 555 -0.68 -2.90 -13.29
CA TYR A 555 -0.58 -1.71 -12.47
C TYR A 555 -1.30 -1.86 -11.11
N ASN A 556 -0.99 -2.95 -10.40
CA ASN A 556 -1.64 -3.35 -9.15
C ASN A 556 -0.65 -4.01 -8.17
N VAL A 557 -1.05 -4.09 -6.90
CA VAL A 557 -0.23 -4.61 -5.81
C VAL A 557 -0.64 -6.04 -5.43
N MET A 558 0.36 -6.90 -5.32
CA MET A 558 0.32 -8.30 -4.94
C MET A 558 0.76 -8.48 -3.49
N LEU A 559 0.13 -9.38 -2.74
CA LEU A 559 0.65 -9.89 -1.47
C LEU A 559 1.55 -11.10 -1.76
N MET A 560 2.77 -11.04 -1.24
CA MET A 560 3.80 -12.06 -1.36
C MET A 560 4.09 -12.68 0.00
N LYS A 561 4.55 -13.92 0.01
CA LYS A 561 5.08 -14.61 1.20
C LYS A 561 6.43 -15.22 0.90
N THR A 562 7.41 -14.99 1.78
CA THR A 562 8.71 -15.64 1.78
C THR A 562 8.88 -16.46 3.07
N ASP A 563 9.12 -17.76 2.94
CA ASP A 563 9.51 -18.62 4.07
C ASP A 563 11.00 -18.44 4.36
N LEU A 564 11.32 -17.78 5.49
CA LEU A 564 12.70 -17.46 5.86
C LEU A 564 13.56 -18.69 6.22
N THR A 565 12.98 -19.89 6.38
CA THR A 565 13.78 -21.12 6.54
C THR A 565 14.50 -21.53 5.25
N LYS A 566 14.06 -21.02 4.09
CA LYS A 566 14.55 -21.35 2.76
C LYS A 566 15.45 -20.26 2.14
N VAL A 567 15.93 -19.30 2.93
CA VAL A 567 16.63 -18.08 2.49
C VAL A 567 18.08 -18.04 2.96
#